data_AF-A0A820G0Z9-F1
#
_entry.id   AF-A0A820G0Z9-F1
#
_cell.length_a   1.000
_cell.length_b   1.000
_cell.length_c   1.000
_cell.angle_alpha   90.00
_cell.angle_beta   90.00
_cell.angle_gamma   90.00
#
_symmetry.space_group_name_H-M   'P 1'
#
loop_
_entity.id
_entity.type
_entity.pdbx_description
1 polymer ?
#
loop_
_entity_poly.entity_id
_entity_poly.type
_entity_poly.pdbx_seq_one_letter_code
_entity_poly.pdbx_strand_id
1 'polypeptide(L)'
;SSIAGTYVYGVFVGLDNTVYVANEQTNKVVVWFEGSINPDKILSGSLSTPYDLFATPQGDIYVDNGVNNRRVDKFSFNSNISTSVMSVPNGCTGVFVDISNTLYCSAYTSHQVVKKWLYDNMTTSTIVAGTGTAGSTATTLNIPIGIFVDDKFNLYVADCLNNRIQMFPVGQLTGITLAGASAPGTITLNEPNGIILDDNRYLFIADCYNHRIIGSGPYGFRCLFGCTTIAGSASSQLNQPVILRFDSYGNIFVADRFNYRVQKFILASNSCSISYNQPTFCFNALWYSNASTFAPSTTIGTLPYGIFINGINTVYVPNRVSNTIISWPQGSSTSTSNSYSNLNNSYSLFMSMTGDIYIDNGYSYGRVDKYTFNTSNRVTVMNVNGSCFGLFIDINNNLYCSLRNLHQVVKLLLNNVSTIPTIAAGNGSAGSLSNMLNSPQGIYVDSNLNLYIADSANNRIQFVQAGQLDGVTIVGNGSSGNITLNYPTG
;
A
#
# COMPACT_ATOMS: atom_id res chain seq x y z
N SER A 1 23.00 -6.12 -24.22
CA SER A 1 21.85 -6.05 -25.14
C SER A 1 20.63 -6.46 -24.35
N SER A 2 19.53 -5.70 -24.40
CA SER A 2 18.34 -6.05 -23.62
C SER A 2 17.73 -7.35 -24.17
N ILE A 3 17.52 -8.33 -23.29
CA ILE A 3 16.93 -9.63 -23.62
C ILE A 3 15.48 -9.47 -24.12
N ALA A 4 14.84 -8.34 -23.80
CA ALA A 4 13.50 -7.94 -24.26
C ALA A 4 13.47 -7.08 -25.56
N GLY A 5 14.63 -6.71 -26.12
CA GLY A 5 14.74 -5.82 -27.28
C GLY A 5 14.59 -4.32 -26.96
N THR A 6 14.62 -3.48 -27.98
CA THR A 6 14.43 -2.01 -27.90
C THR A 6 12.95 -1.65 -28.02
N TYR A 7 12.53 -0.55 -27.37
CA TYR A 7 11.13 -0.06 -27.32
C TYR A 7 10.10 -1.07 -26.79
N VAL A 8 10.25 -1.42 -25.51
CA VAL A 8 9.27 -2.24 -24.79
C VAL A 8 8.11 -1.36 -24.34
N TYR A 9 6.88 -1.73 -24.73
CA TYR A 9 5.68 -0.95 -24.47
C TYR A 9 4.71 -1.68 -23.51
N GLY A 10 4.41 -2.94 -23.81
CA GLY A 10 3.47 -3.75 -23.04
C GLY A 10 4.16 -4.83 -22.23
N VAL A 11 3.75 -4.98 -20.97
CA VAL A 11 4.15 -6.07 -20.08
C VAL A 11 2.89 -6.62 -19.43
N PHE A 12 2.75 -7.94 -19.43
CA PHE A 12 1.75 -8.67 -18.66
C PHE A 12 2.43 -9.75 -17.84
N VAL A 13 1.93 -9.99 -16.63
CA VAL A 13 2.40 -11.09 -15.78
C VAL A 13 1.19 -11.95 -15.42
N GLY A 14 1.27 -13.24 -15.77
CA GLY A 14 0.22 -14.21 -15.48
C GLY A 14 0.17 -14.60 -14.00
N LEU A 15 -0.92 -15.26 -13.60
CA LEU A 15 -1.08 -15.81 -12.25
C LEU A 15 -0.04 -16.89 -11.91
N ASP A 16 0.51 -17.53 -12.94
CA ASP A 16 1.62 -18.48 -12.89
C ASP A 16 3.00 -17.80 -12.93
N ASN A 17 3.04 -16.47 -12.77
CA ASN A 17 4.24 -15.63 -12.88
C ASN A 17 4.93 -15.66 -14.24
N THR A 18 4.28 -16.19 -15.29
CA THR A 18 4.80 -16.09 -16.66
C THR A 18 4.76 -14.62 -17.11
N VAL A 19 5.89 -14.10 -17.57
CA VAL A 19 6.04 -12.72 -18.03
C VAL A 19 5.94 -12.68 -19.55
N TYR A 20 5.10 -11.79 -20.06
CA TYR A 20 4.85 -11.57 -21.47
C TYR A 20 5.18 -10.12 -21.80
N VAL A 21 5.90 -9.90 -22.89
CA VAL A 21 6.36 -8.56 -23.29
C VAL A 21 6.07 -8.33 -24.76
N ALA A 22 5.30 -7.28 -25.07
CA ALA A 22 5.10 -6.79 -26.43
C ALA A 22 6.27 -5.88 -26.83
N ASN A 23 6.90 -6.19 -27.97
CA ASN A 23 7.98 -5.41 -28.53
C ASN A 23 7.53 -4.76 -29.86
N GLU A 24 7.39 -3.43 -29.84
CA GLU A 24 6.88 -2.64 -30.95
C GLU A 24 7.78 -2.76 -32.20
N GLN A 25 9.10 -2.76 -32.01
CA GLN A 25 10.05 -2.72 -33.12
C GLN A 25 10.20 -4.07 -33.83
N THR A 26 10.14 -5.17 -33.08
CA THR A 26 10.34 -6.51 -33.63
C THR A 26 9.03 -7.17 -34.06
N ASN A 27 7.88 -6.54 -33.79
CA ASN A 27 6.53 -7.07 -34.05
C ASN A 27 6.31 -8.44 -33.41
N LYS A 28 6.79 -8.62 -32.17
CA LYS A 28 6.77 -9.90 -31.47
C LYS A 28 6.29 -9.75 -30.04
N VAL A 29 5.73 -10.82 -29.50
CA VAL A 29 5.56 -11.01 -28.07
C VAL A 29 6.61 -12.00 -27.59
N VAL A 30 7.36 -11.62 -26.57
CA VAL A 30 8.42 -12.44 -25.96
C VAL A 30 7.92 -12.91 -24.59
N VAL A 31 8.15 -14.18 -24.27
CA VAL A 31 7.58 -14.84 -23.08
C VAL A 31 8.69 -15.50 -22.26
N TRP A 32 8.62 -15.35 -20.95
CA TRP A 32 9.48 -15.99 -19.96
C TRP A 32 8.62 -16.70 -18.92
N PHE A 33 8.85 -17.98 -18.69
CA PHE A 33 8.28 -18.73 -17.58
C PHE A 33 8.96 -18.34 -16.26
N GLU A 34 8.30 -18.64 -15.14
CA GLU A 34 8.82 -18.32 -13.82
C GLU A 34 10.24 -18.91 -13.62
N GLY A 35 11.19 -18.05 -13.23
CA GLY A 35 12.58 -18.44 -12.99
C GLY A 35 13.50 -18.43 -14.22
N SER A 36 12.96 -18.27 -15.44
CA SER A 36 13.77 -18.19 -16.65
C SER A 36 14.50 -16.86 -16.79
N ILE A 37 15.80 -16.95 -17.11
CA ILE A 37 16.64 -15.78 -17.42
C ILE A 37 16.65 -15.43 -18.91
N ASN A 38 16.31 -16.39 -19.77
CA ASN A 38 16.24 -16.25 -21.23
C ASN A 38 14.80 -16.44 -21.70
N PRO A 39 14.42 -15.88 -22.88
CA PRO A 39 13.08 -16.07 -23.41
C PRO A 39 12.79 -17.54 -23.69
N ASP A 40 11.66 -18.05 -23.20
CA ASP A 40 11.21 -19.42 -23.43
C ASP A 40 10.37 -19.54 -24.71
N LYS A 41 9.67 -18.47 -25.09
CA LYS A 41 8.83 -18.45 -26.29
C LYS A 41 8.81 -17.08 -26.96
N ILE A 42 8.72 -17.09 -28.29
CA ILE A 42 8.57 -15.89 -29.12
C ILE A 42 7.37 -16.10 -30.04
N LEU A 43 6.38 -15.22 -29.93
CA LEU A 43 5.19 -15.20 -30.78
C LEU A 43 5.40 -14.14 -31.87
N SER A 44 5.29 -14.56 -33.13
CA SER A 44 5.56 -13.71 -34.30
C SER A 44 4.47 -13.86 -35.35
N GLY A 45 3.20 -13.87 -34.92
CA GLY A 45 2.04 -13.87 -35.82
C GLY A 45 2.00 -12.64 -36.73
N SER A 46 0.85 -12.34 -37.34
CA SER A 46 0.68 -11.13 -38.18
C SER A 46 0.58 -9.85 -37.35
N LEU A 47 1.48 -9.64 -36.38
CA LEU A 47 1.54 -8.47 -35.52
C LEU A 47 2.21 -7.31 -36.25
N SER A 48 1.75 -6.09 -35.96
CA SER A 48 2.35 -4.83 -36.38
C SER A 48 2.29 -3.87 -35.19
N THR A 49 3.45 -3.43 -34.71
CA THR A 49 3.62 -2.45 -33.62
C THR A 49 2.72 -2.73 -32.41
N PRO A 50 2.86 -3.89 -31.74
CA PRO A 50 2.06 -4.19 -30.55
C PRO A 50 2.47 -3.30 -29.37
N TYR A 51 1.50 -2.67 -28.72
CA TYR A 51 1.66 -1.76 -27.58
C TYR A 51 1.33 -2.38 -26.22
N ASP A 52 0.33 -3.25 -26.14
CA ASP A 52 -0.15 -3.88 -24.91
C ASP A 52 -0.71 -5.28 -25.17
N LEU A 53 -0.78 -6.07 -24.11
CA LEU A 53 -1.28 -7.43 -24.19
C LEU A 53 -1.91 -7.89 -22.87
N PHE A 54 -2.78 -8.89 -22.98
CA PHE A 54 -3.38 -9.56 -21.84
C PHE A 54 -3.33 -11.07 -22.04
N ALA A 55 -2.86 -11.81 -21.02
CA ALA A 55 -2.89 -13.27 -21.04
C ALA A 55 -3.93 -13.80 -20.03
N THR A 56 -4.80 -14.71 -20.46
CA THR A 56 -5.78 -15.34 -19.57
C THR A 56 -5.16 -16.50 -18.80
N PRO A 57 -5.74 -16.92 -17.66
CA PRO A 57 -5.28 -18.11 -16.94
C PRO A 57 -5.26 -19.40 -17.77
N GLN A 58 -6.12 -19.49 -18.80
CA GLN A 58 -6.16 -20.61 -19.75
C GLN A 58 -5.03 -20.56 -20.80
N GLY A 59 -4.19 -19.52 -20.78
CA GLY A 59 -3.02 -19.37 -21.65
C GLY A 59 -3.30 -18.76 -23.02
N ASP A 60 -4.49 -18.22 -23.26
CA ASP A 60 -4.78 -17.41 -24.43
C ASP A 60 -4.19 -16.00 -24.25
N ILE A 61 -3.63 -15.44 -25.32
CA ILE A 61 -2.95 -14.15 -25.30
C ILE A 61 -3.62 -13.21 -26.30
N TYR A 62 -4.13 -12.09 -25.80
CA TYR A 62 -4.76 -11.04 -26.58
C TYR A 62 -3.76 -9.90 -26.72
N VAL A 63 -3.47 -9.51 -27.96
CA VAL A 63 -2.44 -8.50 -28.26
C VAL A 63 -3.07 -7.48 -29.19
N ASP A 64 -2.87 -6.18 -28.91
CA ASP A 64 -3.22 -5.21 -29.93
C ASP A 64 -2.34 -5.41 -31.16
N ASN A 65 -2.92 -5.13 -32.32
CA ASN A 65 -2.21 -5.27 -33.59
C ASN A 65 -1.91 -3.89 -34.19
N GLY A 66 -1.59 -2.92 -33.33
CA GLY A 66 -1.19 -1.58 -33.70
C GLY A 66 -2.21 -0.77 -34.52
N VAL A 67 -1.78 0.42 -34.91
CA VAL A 67 -2.61 1.42 -35.62
C VAL A 67 -2.84 1.09 -37.08
N ASN A 68 -1.99 0.24 -37.67
CA ASN A 68 -2.07 -0.15 -39.07
C ASN A 68 -3.14 -1.24 -39.28
N ASN A 69 -3.14 -2.28 -38.43
CA ASN A 69 -4.11 -3.39 -38.58
C ASN A 69 -5.43 -3.14 -37.83
N ARG A 70 -5.47 -2.18 -36.89
CA ARG A 70 -6.71 -1.66 -36.26
C ARG A 70 -7.60 -2.75 -35.64
N ARG A 71 -6.98 -3.71 -34.97
CA ARG A 71 -7.66 -4.87 -34.40
C ARG A 71 -6.90 -5.42 -33.20
N VAL A 72 -7.57 -6.27 -32.43
CA VAL A 72 -6.95 -7.12 -31.41
C VAL A 72 -6.90 -8.55 -31.94
N ASP A 73 -5.74 -9.18 -31.81
CA ASP A 73 -5.47 -10.55 -32.23
C ASP A 73 -5.34 -11.46 -31.01
N LYS A 74 -5.90 -12.67 -31.09
CA LYS A 74 -5.79 -13.74 -30.11
C LYS A 74 -4.80 -14.80 -30.60
N PHE A 75 -3.79 -15.09 -29.79
CA PHE A 75 -2.98 -16.30 -29.88
C PHE A 75 -3.56 -17.36 -28.93
N SER A 76 -3.87 -18.54 -29.47
CA SER A 76 -4.30 -19.66 -28.63
C SER A 76 -3.12 -20.25 -27.88
N PHE A 77 -3.37 -20.84 -26.71
CA PHE A 77 -2.34 -21.54 -25.93
C PHE A 77 -1.53 -22.50 -26.82
N ASN A 78 -0.20 -22.42 -26.73
CA ASN A 78 0.76 -23.20 -27.54
C ASN A 78 0.72 -23.03 -29.07
N SER A 79 -0.01 -22.03 -29.60
CA SER A 79 0.01 -21.70 -31.03
C SER A 79 0.83 -20.43 -31.31
N ASN A 80 1.47 -20.38 -32.49
CA ASN A 80 2.05 -19.16 -33.06
C ASN A 80 1.13 -18.49 -34.07
N ILE A 81 -0.07 -19.04 -34.29
CA ILE A 81 -1.08 -18.49 -35.19
C ILE A 81 -1.97 -17.54 -34.40
N SER A 82 -2.15 -16.33 -34.93
CA SER A 82 -3.09 -15.35 -34.38
C SER A 82 -4.38 -15.31 -35.20
N THR A 83 -5.49 -14.99 -34.54
CA THR A 83 -6.79 -14.74 -35.18
C THR A 83 -7.36 -13.41 -34.70
N SER A 84 -8.00 -12.65 -35.59
CA SER A 84 -8.60 -11.38 -35.19
C SER A 84 -9.89 -11.64 -34.41
N VAL A 85 -10.03 -10.99 -33.25
CA VAL A 85 -11.18 -11.17 -32.35
C VAL A 85 -11.98 -9.90 -32.09
N MET A 86 -11.43 -8.73 -32.41
CA MET A 86 -12.09 -7.44 -32.27
C MET A 86 -11.52 -6.43 -33.28
N SER A 87 -12.40 -5.73 -34.00
CA SER A 87 -12.02 -4.55 -34.79
C SER A 87 -12.10 -3.28 -33.95
N VAL A 88 -11.11 -2.40 -34.09
CA VAL A 88 -10.94 -1.20 -33.26
C VAL A 88 -10.81 0.05 -34.13
N PRO A 89 -11.61 1.10 -33.90
CA PRO A 89 -11.46 2.37 -34.61
C PRO A 89 -10.07 3.00 -34.39
N ASN A 90 -9.29 3.13 -35.47
CA ASN A 90 -7.98 3.79 -35.53
C ASN A 90 -6.87 3.23 -34.60
N GLY A 91 -6.98 1.95 -34.22
CA GLY A 91 -5.94 1.25 -33.47
C GLY A 91 -6.20 1.19 -31.97
N CYS A 92 -5.53 0.24 -31.33
CA CYS A 92 -5.65 -0.04 -29.90
C CYS A 92 -4.28 0.15 -29.23
N THR A 93 -4.24 0.72 -28.03
CA THR A 93 -2.98 0.92 -27.28
C THR A 93 -2.99 0.35 -25.87
N GLY A 94 -4.16 -0.05 -25.38
CA GLY A 94 -4.33 -0.68 -24.08
C GLY A 94 -5.35 -1.80 -24.21
N VAL A 95 -5.02 -2.98 -23.70
CA VAL A 95 -5.85 -4.19 -23.83
C VAL A 95 -6.10 -4.79 -22.46
N PHE A 96 -7.36 -5.10 -22.16
CA PHE A 96 -7.73 -5.77 -20.92
C PHE A 96 -8.86 -6.77 -21.16
N VAL A 97 -8.81 -7.92 -20.51
CA VAL A 97 -9.93 -8.88 -20.50
C VAL A 97 -10.41 -9.03 -19.06
N ASP A 98 -11.69 -8.72 -18.82
CA ASP A 98 -12.28 -8.86 -17.48
C ASP A 98 -12.69 -10.31 -17.15
N ILE A 99 -13.06 -10.53 -15.89
CA ILE A 99 -13.48 -11.84 -15.37
C ILE A 99 -14.75 -12.40 -16.04
N SER A 100 -15.50 -11.59 -16.80
CA SER A 100 -16.68 -12.01 -17.57
C SER A 100 -16.34 -12.40 -19.02
N ASN A 101 -15.05 -12.44 -19.38
CA ASN A 101 -14.55 -12.61 -20.73
C ASN A 101 -14.98 -11.49 -21.68
N THR A 102 -15.02 -10.26 -21.17
CA THR A 102 -15.20 -9.08 -22.00
C THR A 102 -13.83 -8.46 -22.30
N LEU A 103 -13.51 -8.32 -23.58
CA LEU A 103 -12.31 -7.66 -24.07
C LEU A 103 -12.56 -6.16 -24.17
N TYR A 104 -11.64 -5.36 -23.64
CA TYR A 104 -11.63 -3.91 -23.70
C TYR A 104 -10.40 -3.46 -24.47
N CYS A 105 -10.55 -2.34 -25.16
CA CYS A 105 -9.50 -1.71 -25.92
C CYS A 105 -9.56 -0.19 -25.78
N SER A 106 -8.43 0.44 -25.46
CA SER A 106 -8.28 1.89 -25.54
C SER A 106 -7.97 2.30 -26.97
N ALA A 107 -8.90 3.00 -27.61
CA ALA A 107 -8.78 3.52 -28.97
C ALA A 107 -8.23 4.95 -28.92
N TYR A 108 -6.92 5.09 -28.76
CA TYR A 108 -6.28 6.33 -28.32
C TYR A 108 -6.54 7.55 -29.24
N THR A 109 -6.36 7.42 -30.57
CA THR A 109 -6.65 8.50 -31.53
C THR A 109 -8.13 8.75 -31.72
N SER A 110 -8.96 7.78 -31.34
CA SER A 110 -10.42 7.92 -31.36
C SER A 110 -10.96 8.46 -30.03
N HIS A 111 -10.11 8.83 -29.06
CA HIS A 111 -10.52 9.45 -27.81
C HIS A 111 -11.61 8.68 -27.04
N GLN A 112 -11.56 7.34 -27.09
CA GLN A 112 -12.59 6.48 -26.51
C GLN A 112 -12.04 5.11 -26.10
N VAL A 113 -12.78 4.41 -25.25
CA VAL A 113 -12.56 3.00 -24.91
C VAL A 113 -13.73 2.20 -25.47
N VAL A 114 -13.43 1.08 -26.11
CA VAL A 114 -14.42 0.17 -26.69
C VAL A 114 -14.31 -1.22 -26.04
N LYS A 115 -15.42 -1.95 -26.00
CA LYS A 115 -15.46 -3.33 -25.50
C LYS A 115 -16.21 -4.27 -26.43
N LYS A 116 -15.96 -5.56 -26.25
CA LYS A 116 -16.64 -6.65 -26.94
C LYS A 116 -16.64 -7.89 -26.06
N TRP A 117 -17.76 -8.60 -26.01
CA TRP A 117 -17.80 -9.90 -25.36
C TRP A 117 -17.10 -10.96 -26.22
N LEU A 118 -16.21 -11.77 -25.64
CA LEU A 118 -15.37 -12.69 -26.41
C LEU A 118 -16.15 -13.87 -27.01
N TYR A 119 -17.30 -14.23 -26.43
CA TYR A 119 -18.18 -15.28 -26.95
C TYR A 119 -19.15 -14.79 -28.03
N ASP A 120 -19.19 -13.49 -28.31
CA ASP A 120 -19.89 -12.97 -29.48
C ASP A 120 -19.07 -13.26 -30.74
N ASN A 121 -19.70 -13.89 -31.74
CA ASN A 121 -19.08 -14.22 -33.03
C ASN A 121 -18.93 -13.01 -33.97
N MET A 122 -19.57 -11.87 -33.67
CA MET A 122 -19.34 -10.63 -34.40
C MET A 122 -17.95 -10.06 -34.08
N THR A 123 -17.36 -9.19 -34.91
CA THR A 123 -16.08 -8.51 -34.61
C THR A 123 -16.26 -7.06 -34.15
N THR A 124 -17.49 -6.56 -34.18
CA THR A 124 -17.86 -5.18 -33.85
C THR A 124 -17.75 -4.91 -32.35
N SER A 125 -17.21 -3.74 -32.00
CA SER A 125 -17.06 -3.28 -30.62
C SER A 125 -18.09 -2.21 -30.26
N THR A 126 -18.29 -1.98 -28.96
CA THR A 126 -19.22 -0.99 -28.41
C THR A 126 -18.46 0.02 -27.56
N ILE A 127 -18.84 1.30 -27.61
CA ILE A 127 -18.17 2.36 -26.82
C ILE A 127 -18.61 2.25 -25.35
N VAL A 128 -17.65 2.36 -24.43
CA VAL A 128 -17.88 2.32 -22.98
C VAL A 128 -17.32 3.50 -22.21
N ALA A 129 -16.43 4.29 -22.81
CA ALA A 129 -15.97 5.56 -22.27
C ALA A 129 -15.50 6.47 -23.39
N GLY A 130 -15.66 7.79 -23.21
CA GLY A 130 -15.37 8.77 -24.26
C GLY A 130 -16.49 8.87 -25.30
N THR A 131 -16.46 9.94 -26.11
CA THR A 131 -17.49 10.24 -27.12
C THR A 131 -16.96 10.19 -28.55
N GLY A 132 -15.72 9.71 -28.76
CA GLY A 132 -15.07 9.78 -30.06
C GLY A 132 -14.37 11.10 -30.35
N THR A 133 -14.52 12.10 -29.46
CA THR A 133 -13.99 13.46 -29.64
C THR A 133 -13.12 13.86 -28.45
N ALA A 134 -11.98 14.49 -28.72
CA ALA A 134 -11.09 15.00 -27.69
C ALA A 134 -11.79 16.03 -26.79
N GLY A 135 -11.66 15.88 -25.48
CA GLY A 135 -12.15 16.86 -24.50
C GLY A 135 -11.79 16.48 -23.07
N SER A 136 -12.05 17.40 -22.12
CA SER A 136 -11.68 17.27 -20.70
C SER A 136 -12.87 17.20 -19.74
N THR A 137 -14.10 17.09 -20.26
CA THR A 137 -15.31 16.89 -19.44
C THR A 137 -15.35 15.48 -18.82
N ALA A 138 -16.36 15.20 -17.98
CA ALA A 138 -16.53 13.87 -17.38
C ALA A 138 -16.89 12.78 -18.41
N THR A 139 -17.42 13.11 -19.58
CA THR A 139 -17.83 12.12 -20.60
C THR A 139 -16.85 12.03 -21.77
N THR A 140 -15.91 12.97 -21.90
CA THR A 140 -14.92 13.03 -22.98
C THR A 140 -13.53 12.62 -22.47
N LEU A 141 -12.73 12.01 -23.33
CA LEU A 141 -11.34 11.65 -23.07
C LEU A 141 -10.42 12.36 -24.06
N ASN A 142 -9.12 12.41 -23.76
CA ASN A 142 -8.09 12.93 -24.64
C ASN A 142 -6.87 12.01 -24.67
N ILE A 143 -6.76 11.19 -25.73
CA ILE A 143 -5.73 10.16 -25.88
C ILE A 143 -5.71 9.22 -24.66
N PRO A 144 -6.78 8.44 -24.44
CA PRO A 144 -6.75 7.43 -23.39
C PRO A 144 -5.74 6.33 -23.78
N ILE A 145 -4.86 5.92 -22.86
CA ILE A 145 -3.86 4.89 -23.14
C ILE A 145 -4.08 3.63 -22.31
N GLY A 146 -3.67 3.63 -21.04
CA GLY A 146 -3.83 2.47 -20.16
C GLY A 146 -5.25 2.35 -19.64
N ILE A 147 -5.71 1.10 -19.57
CA ILE A 147 -7.02 0.74 -19.03
C ILE A 147 -6.91 -0.42 -18.04
N PHE A 148 -7.81 -0.43 -17.08
CA PHE A 148 -7.98 -1.53 -16.12
C PHE A 148 -9.47 -1.68 -15.80
N VAL A 149 -9.95 -2.90 -15.60
CA VAL A 149 -11.33 -3.16 -15.18
C VAL A 149 -11.30 -3.96 -13.87
N ASP A 150 -11.97 -3.45 -12.84
CA ASP A 150 -12.01 -4.12 -11.53
C ASP A 150 -13.03 -5.27 -11.48
N ASP A 151 -13.05 -5.99 -10.36
CA ASP A 151 -13.95 -7.11 -10.07
C ASP A 151 -15.44 -6.70 -9.98
N LYS A 152 -15.72 -5.39 -9.93
CA LYS A 152 -17.06 -4.80 -9.99
C LYS A 152 -17.39 -4.24 -11.37
N PHE A 153 -16.54 -4.49 -12.36
CA PHE A 153 -16.67 -4.05 -13.75
C PHE A 153 -16.61 -2.51 -13.93
N ASN A 154 -16.01 -1.78 -13.00
CA ASN A 154 -15.69 -0.37 -13.21
C ASN A 154 -14.45 -0.26 -14.09
N LEU A 155 -14.51 0.64 -15.07
CA LEU A 155 -13.41 0.89 -16.02
C LEU A 155 -12.58 2.08 -15.56
N TYR A 156 -11.29 1.85 -15.35
CA TYR A 156 -10.30 2.87 -15.03
C TYR A 156 -9.51 3.19 -16.29
N VAL A 157 -9.34 4.48 -16.57
CA VAL A 157 -8.72 4.98 -17.81
C VAL A 157 -7.67 6.03 -17.46
N ALA A 158 -6.45 5.83 -17.94
CA ALA A 158 -5.44 6.87 -17.98
C ALA A 158 -5.74 7.83 -19.14
N ASP A 159 -6.32 8.97 -18.80
CA ASP A 159 -6.71 10.03 -19.73
C ASP A 159 -5.50 10.94 -19.97
N CYS A 160 -4.57 10.43 -20.79
CA CYS A 160 -3.17 10.83 -20.85
C CYS A 160 -2.99 12.34 -21.04
N LEU A 161 -3.53 12.92 -22.12
CA LEU A 161 -3.35 14.34 -22.41
C LEU A 161 -4.21 15.27 -21.53
N ASN A 162 -5.13 14.72 -20.75
CA ASN A 162 -5.83 15.47 -19.71
C ASN A 162 -5.13 15.34 -18.34
N ASN A 163 -3.98 14.67 -18.25
CA ASN A 163 -3.18 14.53 -17.04
C ASN A 163 -3.98 13.99 -15.85
N ARG A 164 -4.87 13.03 -16.07
CA ARG A 164 -5.77 12.50 -15.04
C ARG A 164 -6.06 11.01 -15.20
N ILE A 165 -6.56 10.42 -14.12
CA ILE A 165 -7.19 9.10 -14.12
C ILE A 165 -8.70 9.27 -13.97
N GLN A 166 -9.46 8.64 -14.86
CA GLN A 166 -10.91 8.59 -14.82
C GLN A 166 -11.40 7.18 -14.48
N MET A 167 -12.44 7.06 -13.66
CA MET A 167 -13.17 5.82 -13.42
C MET A 167 -14.61 5.93 -13.90
N PHE A 168 -15.03 5.02 -14.76
CA PHE A 168 -16.38 4.90 -15.28
C PHE A 168 -17.07 3.71 -14.59
N PRO A 169 -18.10 3.96 -13.76
CA PRO A 169 -18.87 2.87 -13.17
C PRO A 169 -19.52 1.99 -14.24
N VAL A 170 -19.74 0.71 -13.93
CA VAL A 170 -20.34 -0.23 -14.89
C VAL A 170 -21.65 0.32 -15.48
N GLY A 171 -21.73 0.36 -16.81
CA GLY A 171 -22.91 0.86 -17.54
C GLY A 171 -23.07 2.38 -17.57
N GLN A 172 -22.14 3.16 -17.01
CA GLN A 172 -22.17 4.62 -17.03
C GLN A 172 -21.12 5.19 -17.99
N LEU A 173 -21.47 6.27 -18.69
CA LEU A 173 -20.57 7.01 -19.60
C LEU A 173 -19.98 8.29 -18.97
N THR A 174 -20.31 8.57 -17.71
CA THR A 174 -19.78 9.71 -16.97
C THR A 174 -18.68 9.24 -16.03
N GLY A 175 -17.47 9.74 -16.23
CA GLY A 175 -16.29 9.40 -15.45
C GLY A 175 -16.17 10.21 -14.16
N ILE A 176 -15.59 9.59 -13.14
CA ILE A 176 -15.20 10.18 -11.87
C ILE A 176 -13.67 10.31 -11.85
N THR A 177 -13.17 11.54 -11.72
CA THR A 177 -11.72 11.78 -11.68
C THR A 177 -11.15 11.30 -10.35
N LEU A 178 -10.25 10.31 -10.39
CA LEU A 178 -9.64 9.72 -9.19
C LEU A 178 -8.28 10.33 -8.83
N ALA A 179 -7.52 10.82 -9.82
CA ALA A 179 -6.19 11.37 -9.63
C ALA A 179 -5.82 12.35 -10.75
N GLY A 180 -4.91 13.27 -10.47
CA GLY A 180 -4.38 14.22 -11.45
C GLY A 180 -5.22 15.50 -11.58
N ALA A 181 -5.21 16.10 -12.77
CA ALA A 181 -5.87 17.37 -13.01
C ALA A 181 -7.37 17.31 -12.68
N SER A 182 -7.86 18.32 -11.96
CA SER A 182 -9.25 18.43 -11.50
C SER A 182 -9.70 17.42 -10.43
N ALA A 183 -8.80 16.59 -9.90
CA ALA A 183 -9.07 15.80 -8.70
C ALA A 183 -8.79 16.63 -7.42
N PRO A 184 -9.72 16.69 -6.45
CA PRO A 184 -9.53 17.48 -5.23
C PRO A 184 -8.41 16.93 -4.33
N GLY A 185 -7.40 17.75 -4.01
CA GLY A 185 -6.38 17.41 -2.99
C GLY A 185 -5.47 16.24 -3.33
N THR A 186 -5.30 15.90 -4.61
CA THR A 186 -4.50 14.74 -5.06
C THR A 186 -3.13 15.10 -5.65
N ILE A 187 -2.42 14.09 -6.15
CA ILE A 187 -1.13 14.20 -6.86
C ILE A 187 -1.28 14.80 -8.26
N THR A 188 -0.32 15.64 -8.68
CA THR A 188 -0.20 16.10 -10.07
C THR A 188 0.39 15.00 -10.94
N LEU A 189 -0.26 14.69 -12.06
CA LEU A 189 0.21 13.75 -13.06
C LEU A 189 0.71 14.49 -14.31
N ASN A 190 1.57 13.84 -15.08
CA ASN A 190 2.02 14.32 -16.37
C ASN A 190 2.02 13.16 -17.37
N GLU A 191 1.03 13.18 -18.26
CA GLU A 191 0.77 12.14 -19.27
C GLU A 191 0.78 10.72 -18.66
N PRO A 192 -0.12 10.43 -17.69
CA PRO A 192 -0.18 9.11 -17.08
C PRO A 192 -0.54 8.07 -18.13
N ASN A 193 0.07 6.89 -18.02
CA ASN A 193 0.01 5.88 -19.07
C ASN A 193 -0.59 4.57 -18.54
N GLY A 194 0.18 3.75 -17.82
CA GLY A 194 -0.28 2.52 -17.19
C GLY A 194 -1.04 2.76 -15.88
N ILE A 195 -2.03 1.91 -15.64
CA ILE A 195 -2.89 1.94 -14.46
C ILE A 195 -3.24 0.51 -14.02
N ILE A 196 -3.21 0.24 -12.72
CA ILE A 196 -3.64 -1.05 -12.13
C ILE A 196 -4.07 -0.85 -10.68
N LEU A 197 -4.95 -1.72 -10.18
CA LEU A 197 -5.30 -1.81 -8.76
C LEU A 197 -4.59 -3.00 -8.11
N ASP A 198 -4.25 -2.88 -6.82
CA ASP A 198 -4.00 -4.05 -5.98
C ASP A 198 -5.31 -4.64 -5.42
N ASP A 199 -5.20 -5.74 -4.68
CA ASP A 199 -6.36 -6.40 -4.03
C ASP A 199 -7.07 -5.52 -2.99
N ASN A 200 -6.37 -4.51 -2.44
CA ASN A 200 -6.96 -3.52 -1.53
C ASN A 200 -7.62 -2.35 -2.28
N ARG A 201 -7.65 -2.40 -3.62
CA ARG A 201 -8.14 -1.35 -4.52
C ARG A 201 -7.34 -0.05 -4.46
N TYR A 202 -6.08 -0.12 -4.05
CA TYR A 202 -5.16 1.00 -4.20
C TYR A 202 -4.69 1.10 -5.65
N LEU A 203 -4.67 2.32 -6.15
CA LEU A 203 -4.32 2.68 -7.51
C LEU A 203 -2.81 2.84 -7.69
N PHE A 204 -2.25 2.18 -8.69
CA PHE A 204 -0.86 2.33 -9.09
C PHE A 204 -0.80 2.85 -10.52
N ILE A 205 0.01 3.87 -10.74
CA ILE A 205 0.04 4.63 -12.00
C ILE A 205 1.49 4.77 -12.47
N ALA A 206 1.70 4.55 -13.76
CA ALA A 206 2.91 4.97 -14.45
C ALA A 206 2.76 6.44 -14.88
N ASP A 207 3.41 7.33 -14.15
CA ASP A 207 3.39 8.78 -14.38
C ASP A 207 4.52 9.13 -15.35
N CYS A 208 4.25 8.85 -16.63
CA CYS A 208 5.25 8.66 -17.70
C CYS A 208 6.21 9.85 -17.83
N TYR A 209 5.69 11.06 -18.03
CA TYR A 209 6.56 12.23 -18.23
C TYR A 209 7.13 12.82 -16.94
N ASN A 210 6.69 12.33 -15.78
CA ASN A 210 7.38 12.58 -14.51
C ASN A 210 8.41 11.49 -14.18
N HIS A 211 8.63 10.52 -15.09
CA HIS A 211 9.61 9.45 -14.98
C HIS A 211 9.51 8.62 -13.69
N ARG A 212 8.28 8.37 -13.21
CA ARG A 212 8.06 7.71 -11.92
C ARG A 212 6.88 6.75 -11.93
N ILE A 213 6.87 5.84 -10.96
CA ILE A 213 5.68 5.07 -10.59
C ILE A 213 5.15 5.60 -9.28
N ILE A 214 3.85 5.83 -9.20
CA ILE A 214 3.15 6.27 -7.99
C ILE A 214 2.12 5.23 -7.57
N GLY A 215 1.82 5.17 -6.28
CA GLY A 215 0.77 4.33 -5.72
C GLY A 215 -0.05 5.11 -4.71
N SER A 216 -1.37 4.92 -4.71
CA SER A 216 -2.23 5.36 -3.63
C SER A 216 -2.07 4.44 -2.42
N GLY A 217 -2.50 4.91 -1.27
CA GLY A 217 -2.58 4.15 -0.04
C GLY A 217 -3.60 4.78 0.89
N PRO A 218 -3.69 4.27 2.14
CA PRO A 218 -4.61 4.84 3.14
C PRO A 218 -4.30 6.30 3.49
N TYR A 219 -3.11 6.80 3.15
CA TYR A 219 -2.68 8.20 3.37
C TYR A 219 -2.55 9.02 2.08
N GLY A 220 -3.18 8.56 1.00
CA GLY A 220 -3.11 9.21 -0.32
C GLY A 220 -1.97 8.68 -1.19
N PHE A 221 -1.65 9.43 -2.24
CA PHE A 221 -0.64 9.04 -3.23
C PHE A 221 0.78 9.29 -2.73
N ARG A 222 1.67 8.33 -3.00
CA ARG A 222 3.12 8.46 -2.82
C ARG A 222 3.86 7.99 -4.06
N CYS A 223 5.06 8.51 -4.24
CA CYS A 223 5.98 7.97 -5.25
C CYS A 223 6.63 6.68 -4.73
N LEU A 224 6.71 5.66 -5.59
CA LEU A 224 7.29 4.36 -5.29
C LEU A 224 8.68 4.22 -5.93
N PHE A 225 8.82 4.57 -7.21
CA PHE A 225 10.05 4.42 -8.00
C PHE A 225 10.29 5.65 -8.87
N GLY A 226 11.54 6.00 -9.15
CA GLY A 226 11.87 7.15 -10.01
C GLY A 226 11.52 8.51 -9.40
N CYS A 227 11.55 8.63 -8.06
CA CYS A 227 11.05 9.80 -7.33
C CYS A 227 11.93 11.06 -7.41
N THR A 228 13.04 10.96 -8.13
CA THR A 228 13.79 12.12 -8.61
C THR A 228 13.10 12.54 -9.90
N THR A 229 12.49 13.71 -9.98
CA THR A 229 11.70 14.22 -11.13
C THR A 229 12.48 14.37 -12.45
N ILE A 230 13.63 13.72 -12.57
CA ILE A 230 14.58 13.72 -13.68
C ILE A 230 14.73 12.27 -14.12
N ALA A 231 14.67 12.05 -15.43
CA ALA A 231 14.94 10.75 -16.04
C ALA A 231 16.34 10.22 -15.68
N GLY A 232 16.47 8.91 -15.53
CA GLY A 232 17.77 8.29 -15.33
C GLY A 232 17.76 6.79 -15.59
N SER A 233 18.95 6.20 -15.63
CA SER A 233 19.17 4.78 -15.98
C SER A 233 19.68 3.93 -14.82
N ALA A 234 19.90 4.53 -13.64
CA ALA A 234 20.24 3.77 -12.42
C ALA A 234 19.11 2.81 -12.02
N SER A 235 19.40 1.86 -11.12
CA SER A 235 18.43 0.85 -10.66
C SER A 235 17.21 1.43 -9.94
N SER A 236 17.34 2.62 -9.35
CA SER A 236 16.25 3.35 -8.68
C SER A 236 15.58 4.40 -9.57
N GLN A 237 16.03 4.55 -10.80
CA GLN A 237 15.57 5.56 -11.75
C GLN A 237 14.81 4.92 -12.91
N LEU A 238 13.95 5.73 -13.54
CA LEU A 238 13.16 5.35 -14.71
C LEU A 238 13.30 6.46 -15.76
N ASN A 239 12.99 6.13 -17.00
CA ASN A 239 12.93 7.07 -18.11
C ASN A 239 11.69 6.79 -18.96
N GLN A 240 10.61 7.52 -18.62
CA GLN A 240 9.29 7.39 -19.23
C GLN A 240 8.73 5.97 -19.09
N PRO A 241 8.46 5.53 -17.85
CA PRO A 241 7.82 4.25 -17.63
C PRO A 241 6.41 4.29 -18.21
N VAL A 242 6.03 3.26 -18.96
CA VAL A 242 4.74 3.23 -19.68
C VAL A 242 3.72 2.33 -18.98
N ILE A 243 4.13 1.17 -18.47
CA ILE A 243 3.21 0.22 -17.86
C ILE A 243 3.84 -0.46 -16.65
N LEU A 244 2.98 -0.86 -15.71
CA LEU A 244 3.33 -1.67 -14.57
C LEU A 244 2.36 -2.85 -14.38
N ARG A 245 2.88 -3.95 -13.81
CA ARG A 245 2.11 -5.16 -13.46
C ARG A 245 2.64 -5.80 -12.19
N PHE A 246 1.75 -6.44 -11.44
CA PHE A 246 2.12 -7.27 -10.31
C PHE A 246 2.36 -8.72 -10.74
N ASP A 247 3.32 -9.40 -10.12
CA ASP A 247 3.33 -10.86 -10.07
C ASP A 247 2.52 -11.36 -8.86
N SER A 248 2.32 -12.67 -8.75
CA SER A 248 1.54 -13.27 -7.64
C SER A 248 2.17 -13.07 -6.25
N TYR A 249 3.43 -12.64 -6.21
CA TYR A 249 4.15 -12.30 -4.97
C TYR A 249 4.08 -10.80 -4.63
N GLY A 250 3.34 -10.01 -5.43
CA GLY A 250 3.23 -8.56 -5.25
C GLY A 250 4.47 -7.77 -5.71
N ASN A 251 5.43 -8.40 -6.40
CA ASN A 251 6.53 -7.67 -7.04
C ASN A 251 5.99 -6.88 -8.23
N ILE A 252 6.59 -5.72 -8.51
CA ILE A 252 6.16 -4.84 -9.60
C ILE A 252 7.12 -4.97 -10.79
N PHE A 253 6.60 -5.33 -11.95
CA PHE A 253 7.31 -5.25 -13.22
C PHE A 253 6.96 -3.94 -13.92
N VAL A 254 7.97 -3.18 -14.35
CA VAL A 254 7.81 -1.88 -15.01
C VAL A 254 8.50 -1.90 -16.37
N ALA A 255 7.78 -1.54 -17.44
CA ALA A 255 8.39 -1.25 -18.74
C ALA A 255 8.98 0.16 -18.74
N ASP A 256 10.31 0.24 -18.79
CA ASP A 256 11.09 1.47 -18.73
C ASP A 256 11.53 1.86 -20.15
N ARG A 257 10.62 2.52 -20.88
CA ARG A 257 10.61 2.63 -22.35
C ARG A 257 11.92 3.15 -22.92
N PHE A 258 12.41 4.29 -22.43
CA PHE A 258 13.60 4.94 -22.98
C PHE A 258 14.92 4.47 -22.35
N ASN A 259 14.85 3.56 -21.39
CA ASN A 259 16.00 2.76 -20.96
C ASN A 259 16.02 1.36 -21.61
N TYR A 260 15.05 1.04 -22.47
CA TYR A 260 14.96 -0.21 -23.23
C TYR A 260 15.00 -1.47 -22.36
N ARG A 261 14.35 -1.43 -21.20
CA ARG A 261 14.36 -2.52 -20.21
C ARG A 261 13.00 -2.73 -19.56
N VAL A 262 12.80 -3.93 -19.01
CA VAL A 262 11.77 -4.20 -18.01
C VAL A 262 12.48 -4.38 -16.67
N GLN A 263 12.04 -3.66 -15.65
CA GLN A 263 12.60 -3.78 -14.30
C GLN A 263 11.62 -4.51 -13.39
N LYS A 264 12.12 -5.51 -12.65
CA LYS A 264 11.40 -6.16 -11.56
C LYS A 264 11.79 -5.51 -10.24
N PHE A 265 10.86 -4.82 -9.61
CA PHE A 265 10.99 -4.29 -8.26
C PHE A 265 10.43 -5.32 -7.29
N ILE A 266 11.32 -5.90 -6.49
CA ILE A 266 10.93 -6.90 -5.50
C ILE A 266 10.19 -6.19 -4.38
N LEU A 267 9.00 -6.70 -4.03
CA LEU A 267 8.28 -6.24 -2.86
C LEU A 267 9.15 -6.55 -1.65
N ALA A 268 9.65 -5.50 -0.98
CA ALA A 268 10.55 -5.63 0.16
C ALA A 268 9.91 -6.41 1.35
N SER A 269 8.61 -6.67 1.28
CA SER A 269 7.85 -7.48 2.24
C SER A 269 7.02 -8.55 1.51
N ASN A 270 7.68 -9.62 1.05
CA ASN A 270 6.98 -10.85 0.67
C ASN A 270 6.81 -11.75 1.91
N SER A 271 6.04 -11.27 2.90
CA SER A 271 5.41 -12.02 4.01
C SER A 271 4.78 -11.05 5.00
N CYS A 272 3.48 -11.24 5.25
CA CYS A 272 2.61 -10.53 6.20
C CYS A 272 1.99 -9.21 5.70
N SER A 273 0.67 -9.10 5.85
CA SER A 273 -0.10 -7.86 5.67
C SER A 273 0.63 -6.68 6.29
N ILE A 274 0.63 -5.52 5.61
CA ILE A 274 1.06 -4.27 6.25
C ILE A 274 0.17 -4.10 7.46
N SER A 275 0.82 -4.14 8.59
CA SER A 275 0.18 -4.10 9.87
C SER A 275 0.45 -2.74 10.49
N TYR A 276 -0.62 -2.01 10.78
CA TYR A 276 -0.53 -0.90 11.70
C TYR A 276 -0.62 -1.43 13.13
N ASN A 277 0.52 -1.68 13.77
CA ASN A 277 0.63 -2.16 15.15
C ASN A 277 -0.11 -3.48 15.48
N GLN A 278 -0.34 -4.34 14.48
CA GLN A 278 -0.91 -5.70 14.55
C GLN A 278 0.08 -6.75 13.99
N PRO A 279 1.22 -7.05 14.62
CA PRO A 279 2.22 -7.93 14.00
C PRO A 279 1.54 -9.23 13.54
N THR A 280 1.34 -9.37 12.23
CA THR A 280 0.78 -10.57 11.64
C THR A 280 2.00 -11.43 11.40
N PHE A 281 2.13 -12.55 12.11
CA PHE A 281 3.22 -13.48 11.87
C PHE A 281 2.77 -14.53 10.85
N CYS A 282 3.65 -14.93 9.94
CA CYS A 282 3.36 -16.04 9.05
C CYS A 282 3.08 -17.31 9.85
N PHE A 283 2.20 -18.17 9.34
CA PHE A 283 1.84 -19.45 9.97
C PHE A 283 3.06 -20.35 10.29
N ASN A 284 4.20 -20.13 9.61
CA ASN A 284 5.45 -20.86 9.79
C ASN A 284 6.62 -19.96 10.24
N ALA A 285 6.37 -18.88 10.98
CA ALA A 285 7.46 -18.07 11.52
C ALA A 285 8.32 -18.93 12.48
N LEU A 286 9.60 -19.09 12.14
CA LEU A 286 10.59 -19.78 12.96
C LEU A 286 11.62 -18.74 13.42
N TRP A 287 11.92 -18.73 14.72
CA TRP A 287 12.92 -17.85 15.32
C TRP A 287 14.13 -18.66 15.75
N TYR A 288 15.33 -18.14 15.50
CA TYR A 288 16.54 -18.66 16.13
C TYR A 288 16.45 -18.48 17.65
N SER A 289 16.92 -19.45 18.41
CA SER A 289 16.94 -19.39 19.87
C SER A 289 17.86 -18.29 20.43
N ASN A 290 18.81 -17.81 19.62
CA ASN A 290 19.79 -16.81 20.02
C ASN A 290 19.44 -15.44 19.42
N ALA A 291 19.32 -14.43 20.27
CA ALA A 291 19.16 -13.04 19.86
C ALA A 291 20.51 -12.34 19.66
N SER A 292 20.55 -11.33 18.79
CA SER A 292 21.67 -10.40 18.65
C SER A 292 21.33 -9.04 19.24
N THR A 293 22.22 -8.47 20.06
CA THR A 293 22.06 -7.10 20.57
C THR A 293 22.40 -6.09 19.48
N PHE A 294 21.40 -5.38 18.95
CA PHE A 294 21.61 -4.30 17.98
C PHE A 294 21.66 -2.91 18.61
N ALA A 295 21.09 -2.74 19.82
CA ALA A 295 21.05 -1.49 20.57
C ALA A 295 21.56 -1.72 22.01
N PRO A 296 22.87 -1.58 22.28
CA PRO A 296 23.44 -1.80 23.60
C PRO A 296 23.06 -0.68 24.59
N SER A 297 23.20 -0.93 25.89
CA SER A 297 22.92 0.06 26.95
C SER A 297 23.74 1.34 26.84
N THR A 298 24.91 1.30 26.20
CA THR A 298 25.70 2.49 25.85
C THR A 298 25.01 3.41 24.85
N THR A 299 24.06 2.87 24.08
CA THR A 299 23.26 3.62 23.11
C THR A 299 21.90 3.99 23.69
N ILE A 300 21.13 3.00 24.18
CA ILE A 300 19.74 3.21 24.65
C ILE A 300 19.60 3.56 26.13
N GLY A 301 20.71 3.65 26.86
CA GLY A 301 20.72 3.92 28.29
C GLY A 301 20.36 2.69 29.14
N THR A 302 20.06 2.93 30.41
CA THR A 302 19.58 1.92 31.34
C THR A 302 18.05 1.95 31.40
N LEU A 303 17.41 0.77 31.42
CA LEU A 303 15.95 0.59 31.52
C LEU A 303 15.12 1.05 30.29
N PRO A 304 15.24 0.39 29.13
CA PRO A 304 14.33 0.61 28.00
C PRO A 304 12.93 0.06 28.32
N TYR A 305 11.90 0.90 28.23
CA TYR A 305 10.50 0.51 28.48
C TYR A 305 9.63 0.45 27.21
N GLY A 306 9.99 1.20 26.18
CA GLY A 306 9.20 1.31 24.95
C GLY A 306 10.03 1.05 23.71
N ILE A 307 9.41 0.46 22.70
CA ILE A 307 9.93 0.36 21.34
C ILE A 307 8.77 0.59 20.38
N PHE A 308 9.02 1.31 19.31
CA PHE A 308 8.05 1.52 18.24
C PHE A 308 8.72 1.30 16.90
N ILE A 309 8.01 0.68 15.96
CA ILE A 309 8.48 0.47 14.60
C ILE A 309 7.42 1.07 13.68
N ASN A 310 7.80 2.04 12.85
CA ASN A 310 6.87 2.69 11.93
C ASN A 310 6.65 1.86 10.65
N GLY A 311 5.71 2.29 9.80
CA GLY A 311 5.37 1.61 8.55
C GLY A 311 6.47 1.59 7.47
N ILE A 312 7.64 2.18 7.73
CA ILE A 312 8.84 2.11 6.87
C ILE A 312 10.01 1.42 7.58
N ASN A 313 9.74 0.63 8.62
CA ASN A 313 10.71 -0.16 9.38
C ASN A 313 11.81 0.66 10.07
N THR A 314 11.55 1.91 10.43
CA THR A 314 12.41 2.67 11.35
C THR A 314 12.05 2.31 12.79
N VAL A 315 13.05 1.89 13.57
CA VAL A 315 12.91 1.59 15.00
C VAL A 315 13.12 2.86 15.81
N TYR A 316 12.26 3.10 16.81
CA TYR A 316 12.35 4.21 17.75
C TYR A 316 12.31 3.70 19.18
N VAL A 317 13.21 4.22 20.01
CA VAL A 317 13.32 3.87 21.43
C VAL A 317 13.45 5.16 22.25
N PRO A 318 12.58 5.42 23.24
CA PRO A 318 12.77 6.51 24.18
C PRO A 318 13.89 6.17 25.16
N ASN A 319 14.84 7.08 25.33
CA ASN A 319 15.91 6.97 26.32
C ASN A 319 15.57 7.83 27.54
N ARG A 320 15.28 7.17 28.65
CA ARG A 320 14.85 7.79 29.93
C ARG A 320 15.95 8.55 30.65
N VAL A 321 17.21 8.22 30.38
CA VAL A 321 18.37 8.83 31.03
C VAL A 321 18.75 10.12 30.32
N SER A 322 18.81 10.09 28.98
CA SER A 322 19.14 11.26 28.17
C SER A 322 17.94 12.15 27.84
N ASN A 323 16.71 11.67 28.08
CA ASN A 323 15.47 12.33 27.65
C ASN A 323 15.43 12.60 26.14
N THR A 324 15.87 11.63 25.34
CA THR A 324 15.87 11.69 23.87
C THR A 324 15.15 10.50 23.27
N ILE A 325 14.79 10.59 21.98
CA ILE A 325 14.34 9.43 21.21
C ILE A 325 15.44 9.04 20.25
N ILE A 326 15.85 7.79 20.32
CA ILE A 326 16.88 7.24 19.44
C ILE A 326 16.17 6.47 18.32
N SER A 327 16.61 6.69 17.08
CA SER A 327 16.03 6.06 15.90
C SER A 327 17.06 5.33 15.04
N TRP A 328 16.65 4.21 14.45
CA TRP A 328 17.41 3.42 13.48
C TRP A 328 16.58 3.21 12.22
N PRO A 329 16.96 3.81 11.08
CA PRO A 329 16.34 3.51 9.79
C PRO A 329 16.47 2.03 9.42
N GLN A 330 15.58 1.54 8.55
CA GLN A 330 15.61 0.15 8.08
C GLN A 330 17.00 -0.24 7.55
N GLY A 331 17.55 -1.33 8.09
CA GLY A 331 18.85 -1.86 7.66
C GLY A 331 20.07 -1.07 8.15
N SER A 332 19.88 0.01 8.91
CA SER A 332 20.97 0.81 9.46
C SER A 332 21.44 0.28 10.81
N SER A 333 22.76 0.15 10.98
CA SER A 333 23.40 -0.03 12.29
C SER A 333 23.73 1.30 12.98
N THR A 334 23.62 2.43 12.26
CA THR A 334 23.85 3.77 12.81
C THR A 334 22.55 4.33 13.38
N SER A 335 22.63 4.82 14.62
CA SER A 335 21.53 5.45 15.33
C SER A 335 21.56 6.97 15.18
N THR A 336 20.40 7.61 15.24
CA THR A 336 20.28 9.08 15.36
C THR A 336 19.60 9.40 16.68
N SER A 337 20.22 10.25 17.50
CA SER A 337 19.61 10.76 18.73
C SER A 337 18.87 12.07 18.42
N ASN A 338 17.54 12.04 18.50
CA ASN A 338 16.71 13.20 18.28
C ASN A 338 16.41 13.86 19.63
N SER A 339 16.90 15.10 19.79
CA SER A 339 16.65 15.91 20.99
C SER A 339 15.32 16.65 20.85
N TYR A 340 14.38 16.33 21.73
CA TYR A 340 13.09 17.02 21.81
C TYR A 340 13.04 17.84 23.10
N SER A 341 12.56 19.07 23.01
CA SER A 341 12.48 19.94 24.18
C SER A 341 11.45 19.42 25.19
N ASN A 342 11.79 19.50 26.49
CA ASN A 342 10.91 19.15 27.61
C ASN A 342 10.50 17.68 27.75
N LEU A 343 11.22 16.73 27.15
CA LEU A 343 11.05 15.32 27.50
C LEU A 343 11.59 15.03 28.91
N ASN A 344 10.87 14.19 29.64
CA ASN A 344 11.24 13.74 30.97
C ASN A 344 10.79 12.30 31.16
N ASN A 345 11.77 11.41 31.28
CA ASN A 345 11.58 10.08 31.84
C ASN A 345 10.48 9.25 31.14
N SER A 346 10.42 9.35 29.81
CA SER A 346 9.39 8.74 28.97
C SER A 346 9.45 7.20 28.95
N TYR A 347 8.33 6.56 29.27
CA TYR A 347 8.08 5.13 29.24
C TYR A 347 7.64 4.58 27.88
N SER A 348 6.84 5.32 27.12
CA SER A 348 6.21 4.85 25.89
C SER A 348 6.12 5.96 24.85
N LEU A 349 6.11 5.54 23.59
CA LEU A 349 5.89 6.44 22.46
C LEU A 349 5.04 5.73 21.42
N PHE A 350 4.36 6.53 20.61
CA PHE A 350 3.57 6.07 19.49
C PHE A 350 3.75 7.04 18.33
N MET A 351 3.90 6.52 17.11
CA MET A 351 3.95 7.36 15.92
C MET A 351 2.69 7.17 15.08
N SER A 352 2.08 8.29 14.69
CA SER A 352 1.00 8.27 13.71
C SER A 352 1.53 7.97 12.30
N MET A 353 0.59 7.61 11.41
CA MET A 353 0.85 7.40 9.99
C MET A 353 1.53 8.60 9.31
N THR A 354 1.24 9.82 9.79
CA THR A 354 1.77 11.08 9.26
C THR A 354 3.16 11.42 9.78
N GLY A 355 3.73 10.57 10.66
CA GLY A 355 5.05 10.76 11.25
C GLY A 355 5.06 11.56 12.55
N ASP A 356 3.91 12.04 13.02
CA ASP A 356 3.86 12.75 14.30
C ASP A 356 4.13 11.79 15.46
N ILE A 357 4.93 12.24 16.42
CA ILE A 357 5.33 11.46 17.59
C ILE A 357 4.50 11.88 18.79
N TYR A 358 3.87 10.91 19.42
CA TYR A 358 3.16 11.03 20.68
C TYR A 358 3.98 10.32 21.73
N ILE A 359 4.35 11.01 22.78
CA ILE A 359 5.28 10.47 23.78
C ILE A 359 4.83 10.88 25.17
N ASP A 360 4.89 9.95 26.11
CA ASP A 360 4.61 10.27 27.50
C ASP A 360 5.73 11.14 28.06
N ASN A 361 5.39 11.97 29.02
CA ASN A 361 6.36 12.90 29.61
C ASN A 361 6.62 12.61 31.10
N GLY A 362 6.51 11.33 31.48
CA GLY A 362 6.80 10.86 32.83
C GLY A 362 5.81 11.35 33.90
N TYR A 363 5.98 10.81 35.10
CA TYR A 363 5.07 11.06 36.23
C TYR A 363 5.06 12.53 36.67
N SER A 364 6.23 13.17 36.68
CA SER A 364 6.38 14.55 37.19
C SER A 364 5.70 15.60 36.31
N TYR A 365 5.52 15.34 35.01
CA TYR A 365 4.79 16.25 34.11
C TYR A 365 3.40 15.78 33.75
N GLY A 366 3.08 14.48 33.93
CA GLY A 366 1.70 14.00 33.88
C GLY A 366 0.98 14.36 32.59
N ARG A 367 1.59 14.07 31.43
CA ARG A 367 0.99 14.38 30.13
C ARG A 367 1.58 13.56 29.00
N VAL A 368 0.89 13.59 27.87
CA VAL A 368 1.37 13.13 26.57
C VAL A 368 1.58 14.36 25.67
N ASP A 369 2.77 14.47 25.12
CA ASP A 369 3.14 15.52 24.19
C ASP A 369 3.17 14.99 22.76
N LYS A 370 2.71 15.82 21.82
CA LYS A 370 2.81 15.58 20.38
C LYS A 370 3.90 16.46 19.80
N TYR A 371 4.86 15.85 19.12
CA TYR A 371 5.85 16.51 18.28
C TYR A 371 5.44 16.34 16.82
N THR A 372 5.26 17.45 16.13
CA THR A 372 4.83 17.44 14.72
C THR A 372 6.00 17.07 13.83
N PHE A 373 5.80 16.12 12.92
CA PHE A 373 6.84 15.59 12.03
C PHE A 373 7.60 16.73 11.30
N ASN A 374 8.93 16.61 11.23
CA ASN A 374 9.83 17.59 10.58
C ASN A 374 9.72 19.04 11.11
N THR A 375 9.22 19.23 12.33
CA THR A 375 9.18 20.55 12.97
C THR A 375 9.65 20.46 14.41
N SER A 376 9.96 21.60 15.00
CA SER A 376 10.18 21.73 16.45
C SER A 376 8.87 22.00 17.22
N ASN A 377 7.71 21.91 16.55
CA ASN A 377 6.43 22.25 17.16
C ASN A 377 5.98 21.13 18.11
N ARG A 378 5.73 21.53 19.36
CA ARG A 378 5.31 20.66 20.46
C ARG A 378 4.03 21.20 21.10
N VAL A 379 3.03 20.33 21.19
CA VAL A 379 1.77 20.62 21.89
C VAL A 379 1.46 19.52 22.90
N THR A 380 0.93 19.90 24.07
CA THR A 380 0.34 18.92 25.00
C THR A 380 -0.97 18.44 24.39
N VAL A 381 -1.13 17.13 24.20
CA VAL A 381 -2.37 16.57 23.64
C VAL A 381 -3.25 15.87 24.66
N MET A 382 -2.68 15.39 25.77
CA MET A 382 -3.43 14.75 26.85
C MET A 382 -2.78 15.05 28.19
N ASN A 383 -3.55 15.48 29.18
CA ASN A 383 -3.11 15.61 30.57
C ASN A 383 -3.55 14.38 31.36
N VAL A 384 -2.59 13.73 32.03
CA VAL A 384 -2.81 12.49 32.80
C VAL A 384 -2.17 12.62 34.18
N ASN A 385 -2.82 12.12 35.22
CA ASN A 385 -2.24 12.18 36.57
C ASN A 385 -1.24 11.03 36.84
N GLY A 386 -0.28 10.83 35.94
CA GLY A 386 0.71 9.75 36.01
C GLY A 386 1.51 9.55 34.72
N SER A 387 2.24 8.42 34.63
CA SER A 387 2.93 8.01 33.40
C SER A 387 2.06 7.10 32.54
N CYS A 388 2.15 7.25 31.22
CA CYS A 388 1.57 6.30 30.27
C CYS A 388 2.57 5.16 30.02
N PHE A 389 2.27 3.97 30.53
CA PHE A 389 3.13 2.79 30.35
C PHE A 389 2.94 2.14 28.98
N GLY A 390 1.76 2.30 28.40
CA GLY A 390 1.45 2.00 27.01
C GLY A 390 0.69 3.18 26.40
N LEU A 391 1.09 3.53 25.18
CA LEU A 391 0.40 4.52 24.34
C LEU A 391 -0.06 3.83 23.06
N PHE A 392 -1.28 4.12 22.64
CA PHE A 392 -1.84 3.62 21.38
C PHE A 392 -2.76 4.65 20.76
N ILE A 393 -2.77 4.80 19.44
CA ILE A 393 -3.79 5.60 18.73
C ILE A 393 -4.57 4.66 17.81
N ASP A 394 -5.89 4.63 17.98
CA ASP A 394 -6.77 3.82 17.13
C ASP A 394 -7.05 4.47 15.77
N ILE A 395 -7.72 3.72 14.88
CA ILE A 395 -8.07 4.17 13.53
C ILE A 395 -8.99 5.40 13.51
N ASN A 396 -9.64 5.70 14.64
CA ASN A 396 -10.53 6.85 14.82
C ASN A 396 -9.83 8.03 15.53
N ASN A 397 -8.50 8.01 15.63
CA ASN A 397 -7.68 9.03 16.30
C ASN A 397 -7.95 9.19 17.81
N ASN A 398 -8.42 8.15 18.49
CA ASN A 398 -8.41 8.15 19.95
C ASN A 398 -7.04 7.72 20.47
N LEU A 399 -6.40 8.58 21.25
CA LEU A 399 -5.20 8.28 22.00
C LEU A 399 -5.58 7.57 23.30
N TYR A 400 -5.00 6.40 23.53
CA TYR A 400 -5.13 5.60 24.75
C TYR A 400 -3.84 5.65 25.55
N CYS A 401 -3.99 5.64 26.87
CA CYS A 401 -2.89 5.65 27.82
C CYS A 401 -3.21 4.70 28.98
N SER A 402 -2.32 3.73 29.25
CA SER A 402 -2.42 2.88 30.45
C SER A 402 -1.70 3.51 31.64
N LEU A 403 -2.45 3.67 32.73
CA LEU A 403 -1.99 4.33 33.95
C LEU A 403 -1.76 3.26 35.02
N ARG A 404 -0.56 2.65 35.00
CA ARG A 404 -0.18 1.54 35.89
C ARG A 404 -0.57 1.79 37.35
N ASN A 405 -0.15 2.92 37.91
CA ASN A 405 -0.34 3.25 39.33
C ASN A 405 -1.78 3.67 39.67
N LEU A 406 -2.58 4.00 38.66
CA LEU A 406 -3.99 4.35 38.81
C LEU A 406 -4.92 3.21 38.39
N HIS A 407 -4.38 2.04 38.04
CA HIS A 407 -5.18 0.83 37.78
C HIS A 407 -6.30 1.02 36.74
N GLN A 408 -6.04 1.84 35.72
CA GLN A 408 -7.01 2.16 34.66
C GLN A 408 -6.32 2.45 33.33
N VAL A 409 -7.09 2.38 32.26
CA VAL A 409 -6.74 2.86 30.92
C VAL A 409 -7.67 4.02 30.59
N VAL A 410 -7.10 5.12 30.09
CA VAL A 410 -7.85 6.30 29.69
C VAL A 410 -7.71 6.55 28.19
N LYS A 411 -8.68 7.24 27.59
CA LYS A 411 -8.66 7.62 26.18
C LYS A 411 -9.13 9.05 25.92
N LEU A 412 -8.66 9.64 24.83
CA LEU A 412 -9.03 10.98 24.38
C LEU A 412 -9.06 11.03 22.85
N LEU A 413 -10.11 11.60 22.27
CA LEU A 413 -10.16 11.91 20.85
C LEU A 413 -9.22 13.09 20.54
N LEU A 414 -8.27 12.89 19.62
CA LEU A 414 -7.32 13.91 19.20
C LEU A 414 -7.99 14.90 18.22
N ASN A 415 -8.68 15.92 18.75
CA ASN A 415 -9.40 16.93 17.95
C ASN A 415 -9.09 18.39 18.34
N ASN A 416 -8.07 18.63 19.16
CA ASN A 416 -7.65 19.96 19.65
C ASN A 416 -8.72 20.71 20.49
N VAL A 417 -9.78 20.05 20.96
CA VAL A 417 -10.84 20.69 21.77
C VAL A 417 -10.61 20.48 23.28
N SER A 418 -10.13 19.31 23.67
CA SER A 418 -9.90 18.94 25.07
C SER A 418 -8.57 18.21 25.23
N THR A 419 -7.96 18.35 26.40
CA THR A 419 -6.78 17.57 26.82
C THR A 419 -7.11 16.62 27.97
N ILE A 420 -8.37 16.58 28.43
CA ILE A 420 -8.80 15.77 29.58
C ILE A 420 -9.35 14.45 29.05
N PRO A 421 -8.72 13.30 29.36
CA PRO A 421 -9.16 12.02 28.88
C PRO A 421 -10.36 11.48 29.69
N THR A 422 -11.01 10.46 29.13
CA THR A 422 -12.10 9.70 29.76
C THR A 422 -11.64 8.27 30.05
N ILE A 423 -12.32 7.55 30.93
CA ILE A 423 -11.98 6.15 31.24
C ILE A 423 -12.32 5.26 30.04
N ALA A 424 -11.37 4.42 29.64
CA ALA A 424 -11.56 3.38 28.63
C ALA A 424 -11.75 1.99 29.27
N ALA A 425 -11.07 1.73 30.39
CA ALA A 425 -11.20 0.49 31.17
C ALA A 425 -10.61 0.64 32.57
N GLY A 426 -11.10 -0.17 33.52
CA GLY A 426 -10.67 -0.12 34.92
C GLY A 426 -11.32 1.04 35.68
N ASN A 427 -11.66 0.79 36.94
CA ASN A 427 -12.39 1.74 37.79
C ASN A 427 -11.47 2.56 38.73
N GLY A 428 -10.16 2.52 38.53
CA GLY A 428 -9.20 3.22 39.37
C GLY A 428 -8.73 2.45 40.62
N SER A 429 -9.28 1.26 40.88
CA SER A 429 -8.94 0.43 42.05
C SER A 429 -8.26 -0.87 41.64
N ALA A 430 -7.22 -1.26 42.37
CA ALA A 430 -6.56 -2.55 42.18
C ALA A 430 -7.52 -3.69 42.53
N GLY A 431 -7.73 -4.62 41.59
CA GLY A 431 -8.55 -5.80 41.81
C GLY A 431 -8.68 -6.66 40.56
N SER A 432 -9.42 -7.75 40.65
CA SER A 432 -9.56 -8.77 39.58
C SER A 432 -10.98 -8.90 39.00
N LEU A 433 -11.94 -8.09 39.46
CA LEU A 433 -13.29 -8.03 38.88
C LEU A 433 -13.26 -7.58 37.41
N SER A 434 -14.37 -7.74 36.68
CA SER A 434 -14.48 -7.40 35.24
C SER A 434 -14.13 -5.94 34.95
N ASN A 435 -14.49 -5.03 35.85
CA ASN A 435 -14.26 -3.59 35.75
C ASN A 435 -13.01 -3.11 36.54
N MET A 436 -12.19 -4.04 37.04
CA MET A 436 -10.97 -3.73 37.79
C MET A 436 -9.73 -4.21 37.03
N LEU A 437 -8.66 -3.43 37.15
CA LEU A 437 -7.34 -3.78 36.66
C LEU A 437 -6.37 -3.70 37.85
N ASN A 438 -5.21 -4.33 37.73
CA ASN A 438 -4.13 -4.21 38.69
C ASN A 438 -2.81 -4.02 37.95
N SER A 439 -2.32 -2.78 38.03
CA SER A 439 -1.07 -2.34 37.39
C SER A 439 -1.01 -2.60 35.88
N PRO A 440 -1.99 -2.11 35.07
CA PRO A 440 -2.01 -2.34 33.63
C PRO A 440 -0.81 -1.68 32.94
N GLN A 441 -0.23 -2.34 31.93
CA GLN A 441 0.91 -1.84 31.16
C GLN A 441 0.62 -1.83 29.66
N GLY A 442 1.00 -2.88 28.93
CA GLY A 442 0.73 -3.00 27.49
C GLY A 442 -0.75 -2.84 27.16
N ILE A 443 -1.03 -2.05 26.13
CA ILE A 443 -2.38 -1.88 25.58
C ILE A 443 -2.33 -1.96 24.06
N TYR A 444 -3.40 -2.46 23.48
CA TYR A 444 -3.57 -2.55 22.03
C TYR A 444 -5.05 -2.41 21.67
N VAL A 445 -5.37 -1.71 20.59
CA VAL A 445 -6.76 -1.53 20.12
C VAL A 445 -6.88 -2.05 18.69
N ASP A 446 -7.83 -2.96 18.46
CA ASP A 446 -8.05 -3.54 17.15
C ASP A 446 -8.86 -2.65 16.20
N SER A 447 -8.99 -3.10 14.94
CA SER A 447 -9.75 -2.40 13.91
C SER A 447 -11.26 -2.34 14.19
N ASN A 448 -11.76 -3.21 15.07
CA ASN A 448 -13.13 -3.18 15.58
C ASN A 448 -13.26 -2.31 16.85
N LEU A 449 -12.20 -1.61 17.23
CA LEU A 449 -12.09 -0.74 18.41
C LEU A 449 -12.20 -1.49 19.75
N ASN A 450 -11.90 -2.78 19.78
CA ASN A 450 -11.77 -3.53 21.03
C ASN A 450 -10.41 -3.28 21.66
N LEU A 451 -10.39 -3.12 22.98
CA LEU A 451 -9.20 -2.83 23.76
C LEU A 451 -8.67 -4.10 24.45
N TYR A 452 -7.40 -4.39 24.23
CA TYR A 452 -6.66 -5.48 24.86
C TYR A 452 -5.69 -4.87 25.87
N ILE A 453 -5.63 -5.42 27.08
CA ILE A 453 -4.89 -4.84 28.20
C ILE A 453 -4.09 -5.94 28.88
N ALA A 454 -2.78 -5.75 28.98
CA ALA A 454 -1.92 -6.53 29.85
C ALA A 454 -2.15 -6.09 31.31
N ASP A 455 -3.01 -6.83 32.01
CA ASP A 455 -3.34 -6.61 33.42
C ASP A 455 -2.26 -7.27 34.29
N SER A 456 -1.09 -6.63 34.32
CA SER A 456 0.19 -7.24 34.68
C SER A 456 0.17 -7.92 36.04
N ALA A 457 -0.27 -7.24 37.10
CA ALA A 457 -0.22 -7.80 38.45
C ALA A 457 -1.31 -8.87 38.68
N ASN A 458 -2.33 -8.93 37.83
CA ASN A 458 -3.29 -10.04 37.82
C ASN A 458 -2.85 -11.21 36.92
N ASN A 459 -1.71 -11.12 36.24
CA ASN A 459 -1.18 -12.18 35.37
C ASN A 459 -2.17 -12.60 34.27
N ARG A 460 -2.83 -11.63 33.63
CA ARG A 460 -3.86 -11.90 32.62
C ARG A 460 -3.88 -10.85 31.50
N ILE A 461 -4.49 -11.22 30.37
CA ILE A 461 -4.88 -10.28 29.31
C ILE A 461 -6.39 -10.09 29.35
N GLN A 462 -6.81 -8.84 29.50
CA GLN A 462 -8.22 -8.43 29.47
C GLN A 462 -8.59 -7.95 28.07
N PHE A 463 -9.74 -8.40 27.58
CA PHE A 463 -10.41 -7.92 26.38
C PHE A 463 -11.62 -7.06 26.80
N VAL A 464 -11.68 -5.82 26.35
CA VAL A 464 -12.78 -4.89 26.57
C VAL A 464 -13.40 -4.59 25.21
N GLN A 465 -14.65 -4.99 25.01
CA GLN A 465 -15.35 -4.76 23.76
C GLN A 465 -15.58 -3.26 23.53
N ALA A 466 -15.55 -2.83 22.27
CA ALA A 466 -15.85 -1.46 21.88
C ALA A 466 -17.14 -0.92 22.54
N GLY A 467 -17.01 0.23 23.23
CA GLY A 467 -18.13 0.88 23.93
C GLY A 467 -18.46 0.32 25.32
N GLN A 468 -17.81 -0.75 25.77
CA GLN A 468 -17.94 -1.29 27.12
C GLN A 468 -16.80 -0.79 28.04
N LEU A 469 -16.98 -0.93 29.36
CA LEU A 469 -15.94 -0.66 30.38
C LEU A 469 -15.48 -1.93 31.09
N ASP A 470 -16.29 -2.99 31.05
CA ASP A 470 -16.01 -4.27 31.66
C ASP A 470 -15.20 -5.16 30.70
N GLY A 471 -14.16 -5.80 31.23
CA GLY A 471 -13.31 -6.70 30.47
C GLY A 471 -13.57 -8.17 30.76
N VAL A 472 -13.31 -9.00 29.75
CA VAL A 472 -13.30 -10.46 29.82
C VAL A 472 -11.86 -10.94 29.77
N THR A 473 -11.49 -11.88 30.64
CA THR A 473 -10.16 -12.48 30.59
C THR A 473 -10.05 -13.46 29.43
N ILE A 474 -9.13 -13.21 28.51
CA ILE A 474 -8.93 -14.06 27.33
C ILE A 474 -7.71 -14.98 27.42
N VAL A 475 -6.70 -14.61 28.21
CA VAL A 475 -5.47 -15.39 28.44
C VAL A 475 -4.97 -15.15 29.86
N GLY A 476 -4.39 -16.16 30.51
CA GLY A 476 -3.83 -16.05 31.86
C GLY A 476 -4.83 -16.39 32.97
N ASN A 477 -4.58 -15.88 34.16
CA ASN A 477 -5.38 -16.16 35.35
C ASN A 477 -6.84 -15.73 35.17
N GLY A 478 -7.77 -16.68 35.26
CA GLY A 478 -9.20 -16.45 35.05
C GLY A 478 -9.69 -16.74 33.62
N SER A 479 -8.81 -17.12 32.70
CA SER A 479 -9.20 -17.67 31.39
C SER A 479 -9.55 -19.16 31.48
N SER A 480 -10.29 -19.68 30.51
CA SER A 480 -10.64 -21.11 30.42
C SER A 480 -9.49 -22.00 29.96
N GLY A 481 -8.35 -21.43 29.55
CA GLY A 481 -7.20 -22.17 29.00
C GLY A 481 -6.04 -22.34 30.01
N ASN A 482 -5.16 -23.31 29.75
CA ASN A 482 -3.98 -23.61 30.58
C ASN A 482 -2.76 -22.72 30.31
N ILE A 483 -2.96 -21.48 29.83
CA ILE A 483 -1.85 -20.56 29.57
C ILE A 483 -1.59 -19.75 30.84
N THR A 484 -0.47 -20.02 31.49
CA THR A 484 0.01 -19.23 32.63
C THR A 484 0.83 -18.06 32.12
N LEU A 485 0.42 -16.84 32.50
CA LEU A 485 1.22 -15.64 32.31
C LEU A 485 1.92 -15.28 33.62
N ASN A 486 3.05 -14.59 33.54
CA ASN A 486 3.73 -14.02 34.69
C ASN A 486 4.08 -12.57 34.38
N TYR A 487 3.32 -11.66 34.98
CA TYR A 487 3.48 -10.21 34.87
C TYR A 487 3.58 -9.72 33.40
N PRO A 488 2.57 -9.99 32.55
CA PRO A 488 2.62 -9.59 31.14
C PRO A 488 2.71 -8.06 31.01
N THR A 489 3.58 -7.55 30.13
CA THR A 489 3.83 -6.10 29.98
C THR A 489 3.52 -5.54 28.59
N GLY A 490 3.24 -6.39 27.60
CA GLY A 490 3.05 -6.02 26.19
C GLY A 490 2.09 -6.98 25.49
#